data_AF-A0AAD7ZUZ0-F1
#
_entry.id   AF-A0AAD7ZUZ0-F1
#
_cell.length_a   1.000
_cell.length_b   1.000
_cell.length_c   1.000
_cell.angle_alpha   90.00
_cell.angle_beta   90.00
_cell.angle_gamma   90.00
#
_symmetry.space_group_name_H-M   'P 1'
#
loop_
_entity.id
_entity.type
_entity.pdbx_description
1 polymer ?
#
loop_
_entity_poly.entity_id
_entity_poly.type
_entity_poly.pdbx_seq_one_letter_code
_entity_poly.pdbx_strand_id
1 'polypeptide(L)'
;SELISIQPANKEFNTASLCRFGQETVQDIVSRTQEVFQTLKTIQPPNGTAQGANTSNEKKGKVQEQLRTIRLLFKRLRLIYEKCNENCQGMEYTHIESLIPLKEEWDMKSDEKKTSESYRSVCDENKEIMEQVILKNRHLKEIIDHLRRIIWEINTMLTMRRS
;
A
#
# COMPACT_ATOMS: atom_id res chain seq x y z
N SER A 1 6.46 36.79 6.74
CA SER A 1 5.22 36.01 6.76
C SER A 1 5.33 34.86 5.79
N GLU A 2 5.88 33.74 6.22
CA GLU A 2 5.82 32.49 5.46
C GLU A 2 5.16 31.47 6.38
N LEU A 3 3.86 31.30 6.19
CA LEU A 3 3.12 30.19 6.78
C LEU A 3 3.54 28.94 6.01
N ILE A 4 4.46 28.18 6.59
CA ILE A 4 4.73 26.79 6.21
C ILE A 4 3.43 26.03 6.48
N SER A 5 2.69 25.73 5.40
CA SER A 5 1.58 24.79 5.45
C SER A 5 2.17 23.40 5.65
N ILE A 6 2.22 22.97 6.91
CA ILE A 6 2.48 21.57 7.26
C ILE A 6 1.25 20.82 6.78
N GLN A 7 1.30 20.28 5.56
CA GLN A 7 0.34 19.26 5.15
C GLN A 7 0.44 18.14 6.18
N PRO A 8 -0.66 17.75 6.85
CA PRO A 8 -0.62 16.59 7.71
C PRO A 8 -0.21 15.43 6.83
N ALA A 9 0.91 14.76 7.16
CA ALA A 9 1.25 13.47 6.62
C ALA A 9 0.08 12.55 6.91
N ASN A 10 -0.84 12.48 5.95
CA ASN A 10 -1.97 11.59 5.99
C ASN A 10 -1.32 10.22 6.13
N LYS A 11 -1.51 9.57 7.28
CA LYS A 11 -1.09 8.18 7.45
C LYS A 11 -1.90 7.38 6.44
N GLU A 12 -1.37 7.26 5.23
CA GLU A 12 -1.92 6.41 4.21
C GLU A 12 -1.85 5.00 4.76
N PHE A 13 -3.01 4.47 5.13
CA PHE A 13 -3.10 3.10 5.58
C PHE A 13 -2.78 2.22 4.38
N ASN A 14 -1.63 1.53 4.44
CA ASN A 14 -1.25 0.52 3.46
C ASN A 14 -2.40 -0.49 3.29
N THR A 15 -2.71 -0.86 2.05
CA THR A 15 -3.72 -1.87 1.69
C THR A 15 -3.57 -3.17 2.49
N ALA A 16 -2.34 -3.61 2.76
CA ALA A 16 -2.09 -4.78 3.61
C ALA A 16 -2.63 -4.61 5.04
N SER A 17 -2.50 -3.41 5.61
CA SER A 17 -3.02 -3.07 6.94
C SER A 17 -4.55 -3.02 6.94
N LEU A 18 -5.16 -2.45 5.89
CA LEU A 18 -6.62 -2.43 5.74
C LEU A 18 -7.20 -3.85 5.63
N CYS A 19 -6.57 -4.73 4.85
CA CYS A 19 -6.97 -6.13 4.74
C CYS A 19 -6.88 -6.86 6.08
N ARG A 20 -5.81 -6.62 6.86
CA ARG A 20 -5.68 -7.17 8.23
C ARG A 20 -6.81 -6.70 9.14
N PHE A 21 -7.13 -5.40 9.14
CA PHE A 21 -8.25 -4.88 9.93
C PHE A 21 -9.60 -5.44 9.47
N GLY A 22 -9.77 -5.65 8.17
CA GLY A 22 -10.95 -6.29 7.60
C GLY A 22 -11.11 -7.71 8.12
N GLN A 23 -10.03 -8.50 8.08
CA GLN A 23 -10.01 -9.87 8.61
C GLN A 23 -10.37 -9.91 10.11
N GLU A 24 -9.73 -9.08 10.93
CA GLU A 24 -10.02 -8.98 12.37
C GLU A 24 -11.49 -8.62 12.62
N THR A 25 -12.03 -7.66 11.86
CA THR A 25 -13.43 -7.24 11.99
C THR A 25 -14.39 -8.38 11.63
N VAL A 26 -14.10 -9.17 10.58
CA VAL A 26 -14.89 -10.35 10.21
C VAL A 26 -14.83 -11.42 11.31
N GLN A 27 -13.64 -11.68 11.86
CA GLN A 27 -13.47 -12.64 12.95
C GLN A 27 -14.29 -12.24 14.19
N ASP A 28 -14.27 -10.95 14.55
CA ASP A 28 -15.07 -10.42 15.65
C ASP A 28 -16.57 -10.58 15.42
N ILE A 29 -17.06 -10.33 14.20
CA ILE A 29 -18.46 -10.54 13.83
C ILE A 29 -18.85 -12.01 14.04
N VAL A 30 -18.03 -12.94 13.54
CA VAL A 30 -18.28 -14.39 13.67
C VAL A 30 -18.31 -14.79 15.15
N SER A 31 -17.31 -14.38 15.92
CA SER A 31 -17.21 -14.68 17.35
C SER A 31 -18.45 -14.20 18.13
N ARG A 32 -18.86 -12.95 17.94
CA ARG A 32 -20.04 -12.39 18.60
C ARG A 32 -21.34 -13.05 18.16
N THR A 33 -21.43 -13.40 16.89
CA THR A 33 -22.60 -14.13 16.36
C THR A 33 -22.70 -15.51 17.01
N GLN A 34 -21.58 -16.21 17.21
CA GLN A 34 -21.54 -17.46 17.96
C GLN A 34 -21.99 -17.26 19.41
N GLU A 35 -21.51 -16.22 20.10
CA GLU A 35 -21.95 -15.89 21.48
C GLU A 35 -23.46 -15.63 21.57
N VAL A 36 -24.06 -14.98 20.56
CA VAL A 36 -25.51 -14.79 20.49
C VAL A 36 -26.21 -16.14 20.44
N PHE A 37 -25.80 -17.03 19.53
CA PHE A 37 -26.41 -18.36 19.43
C PHE A 37 -26.21 -19.20 20.68
N GLN A 38 -25.05 -19.12 21.34
CA GLN A 38 -24.82 -19.80 22.61
C GLN A 38 -25.73 -19.26 23.72
N THR A 39 -25.90 -17.94 23.79
CA THR A 39 -26.80 -17.33 24.78
C THR A 39 -28.25 -17.74 24.52
N LEU A 40 -28.70 -17.69 23.26
CA LEU A 40 -30.05 -18.09 22.85
C LEU A 40 -30.36 -19.55 23.18
N LYS A 41 -29.40 -20.47 23.00
CA LYS A 41 -29.55 -21.89 23.37
C LYS A 41 -29.86 -22.10 24.86
N THR A 42 -29.39 -21.19 25.72
CA THR A 42 -29.56 -21.32 27.17
C THR A 42 -30.70 -20.47 27.72
N ILE A 43 -31.36 -19.66 26.89
CA ILE A 43 -32.54 -18.90 27.32
C ILE A 43 -33.68 -19.89 27.56
N GLN A 44 -34.22 -19.87 28.77
CA GLN A 44 -35.44 -20.56 29.11
C GLN A 44 -36.59 -19.54 29.19
N PRO A 45 -37.81 -19.94 28.81
CA PRO A 45 -38.99 -19.11 29.04
C PRO A 45 -39.17 -18.87 30.56
N PRO A 46 -39.75 -17.73 30.98
CA PRO A 46 -39.99 -17.45 32.39
C PRO A 46 -40.86 -18.57 32.99
N ASN A 47 -40.30 -19.32 33.92
CA ASN A 47 -40.95 -20.45 34.60
C ASN A 47 -41.91 -20.00 35.73
N GLY A 48 -42.48 -18.80 35.61
CA GLY A 48 -43.37 -18.20 36.61
C GLY A 48 -42.68 -17.69 37.89
N THR A 49 -41.39 -17.96 38.07
CA THR A 49 -40.62 -17.46 39.22
C THR A 49 -39.98 -16.10 38.93
N ALA A 50 -39.88 -15.23 39.93
CA ALA A 50 -39.20 -13.94 39.80
C ALA A 50 -37.73 -14.09 39.40
N GLN A 51 -37.05 -15.13 39.91
CA GLN A 51 -35.67 -15.45 39.54
C GLN A 51 -35.56 -15.85 38.05
N GLY A 52 -36.42 -16.74 37.56
CA GLY A 52 -36.40 -17.15 36.15
C GLY A 52 -36.72 -16.01 35.19
N ALA A 53 -37.64 -15.11 35.57
CA ALA A 53 -37.93 -13.90 34.81
C ALA A 53 -36.72 -12.96 34.72
N ASN A 54 -36.03 -12.73 35.85
CA ASN A 54 -34.83 -11.90 35.89
C ASN A 54 -33.69 -12.48 35.04
N THR A 55 -33.39 -13.78 35.17
CA THR A 55 -32.35 -14.45 34.37
C THR A 55 -32.67 -14.44 32.88
N SER A 56 -33.93 -14.65 32.49
CA SER A 56 -34.36 -14.54 31.09
C SER A 56 -34.15 -13.12 30.55
N ASN A 57 -34.53 -12.10 31.31
CA ASN A 57 -34.36 -10.70 30.89
C ASN A 57 -32.89 -10.28 30.78
N GLU A 58 -32.04 -10.74 31.69
CA GLU A 58 -30.59 -10.49 31.63
C GLU A 58 -29.97 -11.09 30.36
N LYS A 59 -30.29 -12.35 30.05
CA LYS A 59 -29.83 -13.00 28.80
C LYS A 59 -30.35 -12.31 27.55
N LYS A 60 -31.61 -11.85 27.56
CA LYS A 60 -32.18 -11.03 26.47
C LYS A 60 -31.41 -9.72 26.30
N GLY A 61 -31.10 -9.02 27.39
CA GLY A 61 -30.29 -7.79 27.37
C GLY A 61 -28.91 -8.04 26.78
N LYS A 62 -28.24 -9.13 27.20
CA LYS A 62 -26.94 -9.54 26.65
C LYS A 62 -26.99 -9.79 25.14
N VAL A 63 -28.02 -10.50 24.66
CA VAL A 63 -28.23 -10.72 23.22
C VAL A 63 -28.43 -9.40 22.47
N GLN A 64 -29.26 -8.49 23.01
CA GLN A 64 -29.49 -7.20 22.36
C GLN A 64 -28.21 -6.37 22.25
N GLU A 65 -27.35 -6.39 23.26
CA GLU A 65 -26.07 -5.68 23.24
C GLU A 65 -25.09 -6.27 22.22
N GLN A 66 -25.01 -7.60 22.14
CA GLN A 66 -24.21 -8.27 21.11
C GLN A 66 -24.69 -7.91 19.71
N LEU A 67 -26.02 -7.90 19.47
CA LEU A 67 -26.59 -7.47 18.20
C LEU A 67 -26.30 -6.00 17.88
N ARG A 68 -26.28 -5.12 18.89
CA ARG A 68 -25.88 -3.71 18.73
C ARG A 68 -24.42 -3.61 18.29
N THR A 69 -23.54 -4.37 18.92
CA THR A 69 -22.11 -4.39 18.59
C THR A 69 -21.88 -4.97 17.20
N ILE A 70 -22.53 -6.07 16.84
CA ILE A 70 -22.47 -6.67 15.50
C ILE A 70 -22.85 -5.66 14.42
N ARG A 71 -23.92 -4.86 14.64
CA ARG A 71 -24.29 -3.78 13.71
C ARG A 71 -23.19 -2.74 13.52
N LEU A 72 -22.46 -2.37 14.58
CA LEU A 72 -21.34 -1.44 14.49
C LEU A 72 -20.15 -2.05 13.73
N LEU A 73 -19.86 -3.33 13.97
CA LEU A 73 -18.81 -4.04 13.25
C LEU A 73 -19.09 -4.12 11.75
N PHE A 74 -20.33 -4.35 11.32
CA PHE A 74 -20.70 -4.29 9.90
C PHE A 74 -20.51 -2.90 9.29
N LYS A 75 -20.84 -1.83 10.02
CA LYS A 75 -20.55 -0.46 9.56
C LYS A 75 -19.06 -0.21 9.41
N ARG A 76 -18.25 -0.68 10.37
CA ARG A 76 -16.79 -0.62 10.30
C ARG A 76 -16.25 -1.42 9.12
N LEU A 77 -16.74 -2.63 8.91
CA LEU A 77 -16.33 -3.50 7.80
C LEU A 77 -16.61 -2.85 6.45
N ARG A 78 -17.77 -2.21 6.30
CA ARG A 78 -18.11 -1.45 5.09
C ARG A 78 -17.11 -0.31 4.83
N LEU A 79 -16.77 0.47 5.85
CA LEU A 79 -15.77 1.54 5.71
C LEU A 79 -14.40 0.99 5.30
N ILE A 80 -13.97 -0.14 5.90
CA ILE A 80 -12.73 -0.80 5.52
C ILE A 80 -12.78 -1.26 4.06
N TYR A 81 -13.90 -1.84 3.62
CA TYR A 81 -14.10 -2.26 2.24
C TYR A 81 -14.03 -1.09 1.26
N GLU A 82 -14.77 0.00 1.53
CA GLU A 82 -14.77 1.20 0.69
C GLU A 82 -13.34 1.75 0.54
N LYS A 83 -12.60 1.84 1.65
CA LYS A 83 -11.20 2.31 1.64
C LYS A 83 -10.22 1.35 0.97
N CYS A 84 -10.38 0.04 1.16
CA CYS A 84 -9.62 -0.97 0.42
C CYS A 84 -9.89 -0.85 -1.08
N ASN A 85 -11.14 -0.66 -1.46
CA ASN A 85 -11.56 -0.55 -2.85
C ASN A 85 -10.98 0.71 -3.50
N GLU A 86 -11.05 1.88 -2.84
CA GLU A 86 -10.40 3.12 -3.29
C GLU A 86 -8.89 2.94 -3.49
N ASN A 87 -8.19 2.33 -2.52
CA ASN A 87 -6.76 2.04 -2.64
C ASN A 87 -6.43 1.06 -3.79
N CYS A 88 -7.38 0.18 -4.15
CA CYS A 88 -7.24 -0.80 -5.22
C CYS A 88 -7.75 -0.29 -6.59
N GLN A 89 -8.48 0.82 -6.65
CA GLN A 89 -9.00 1.37 -7.93
C GLN A 89 -7.89 1.86 -8.87
N GLY A 90 -6.69 2.13 -8.35
CA GLY A 90 -5.49 2.38 -9.17
C GLY A 90 -4.79 1.09 -9.66
N MET A 91 -5.18 -0.07 -9.13
CA MET A 91 -4.72 -1.39 -9.59
C MET A 91 -5.73 -1.95 -10.59
N GLU A 92 -5.86 -1.31 -11.76
CA GLU A 92 -6.48 -1.98 -12.90
C GLU A 92 -5.82 -3.34 -13.07
N TYR A 93 -6.65 -4.39 -13.10
CA TYR A 93 -6.28 -5.76 -13.44
C TYR A 93 -5.48 -5.73 -14.74
N THR A 94 -4.16 -5.64 -14.62
CA THR A 94 -3.26 -5.72 -15.76
C THR A 94 -3.29 -7.19 -16.09
N HIS A 95 -4.06 -7.56 -17.12
CA HIS A 95 -4.22 -8.93 -17.57
C HIS A 95 -2.84 -9.58 -17.59
N ILE A 96 -2.68 -10.76 -16.98
CA ILE A 96 -1.36 -11.39 -16.84
C ILE A 96 -0.63 -11.55 -18.19
N GLU A 97 -1.42 -11.63 -19.28
CA GLU A 97 -1.01 -11.65 -20.67
C GLU A 97 -0.29 -10.36 -21.12
N SER A 98 -0.67 -9.19 -20.59
CA SER A 98 -0.02 -7.90 -20.84
C SER A 98 1.27 -7.69 -20.04
N LEU A 99 1.53 -8.55 -19.04
CA LEU A 99 2.80 -8.57 -18.31
C LEU A 99 3.87 -9.43 -19.03
N ILE A 100 3.49 -10.12 -20.12
CA ILE A 100 4.43 -10.82 -21.00
C ILE A 100 5.02 -9.77 -21.95
N PRO A 101 6.31 -9.44 -21.85
CA PRO A 101 6.92 -8.49 -22.78
C PRO A 101 6.93 -9.10 -24.19
N LEU A 102 5.98 -8.70 -25.03
CA LEU A 102 6.05 -8.99 -26.45
C LEU A 102 7.10 -8.04 -27.05
N LYS A 103 8.07 -8.62 -27.75
CA LYS A 103 9.27 -7.92 -28.24
C LYS A 103 8.98 -6.87 -29.33
N GLU A 104 7.74 -6.67 -29.75
CA GLU A 104 7.42 -5.76 -30.84
C GLU A 104 6.37 -4.73 -30.44
N GLU A 105 6.68 -3.49 -30.80
CA GLU A 105 5.86 -2.29 -30.78
C GLU A 105 5.68 -1.60 -29.41
N TRP A 106 6.68 -0.77 -29.11
CA TRP A 106 6.64 0.38 -28.19
C TRP A 106 5.66 1.48 -28.65
N ASP A 107 4.49 1.12 -29.14
CA ASP A 107 3.54 2.11 -29.64
C ASP A 107 2.11 1.82 -29.20
N MET A 108 1.48 2.91 -28.74
CA MET A 108 0.07 3.05 -28.43
C MET A 108 -0.46 2.49 -27.09
N LYS A 109 -0.67 3.49 -26.19
CA LYS A 109 -1.83 3.66 -25.28
C LYS A 109 -1.73 3.09 -23.86
N SER A 110 -1.12 3.88 -22.97
CA SER A 110 -1.57 3.99 -21.57
C SER A 110 -1.42 5.43 -21.07
N ASP A 111 -2.16 6.36 -21.70
CA ASP A 111 -2.19 7.75 -21.23
C ASP A 111 -2.95 7.93 -19.91
N GLU A 112 -3.78 6.97 -19.48
CA GLU A 112 -4.59 7.14 -18.26
C GLU A 112 -3.82 6.89 -16.95
N LYS A 113 -2.72 6.11 -16.97
CA LYS A 113 -1.83 5.92 -15.81
C LYS A 113 -0.82 7.06 -15.59
N LYS A 114 -0.73 8.04 -16.50
CA LYS A 114 0.18 9.20 -16.40
C LYS A 114 -0.35 10.33 -15.50
N THR A 115 -1.54 10.20 -14.92
CA THR A 115 -2.26 11.30 -14.26
C THR A 115 -2.05 11.38 -12.74
N SER A 116 -1.34 10.42 -12.12
CA SER A 116 -0.98 10.55 -10.70
C SER A 116 0.21 11.50 -10.55
N GLU A 117 0.01 12.59 -9.81
CA GLU A 117 1.05 13.58 -9.48
C GLU A 117 2.29 12.91 -8.85
N SER A 118 2.07 11.88 -8.04
CA SER A 118 3.13 11.05 -7.45
C SER A 118 3.93 10.27 -8.50
N TYR A 119 3.26 9.68 -9.50
CA TYR A 119 3.93 8.96 -10.58
C TYR A 119 4.77 9.91 -11.45
N ARG A 120 4.22 11.09 -11.75
CA ARG A 120 4.95 12.12 -12.53
C ARG A 120 6.20 12.61 -11.80
N SER A 121 6.09 12.84 -10.49
CA SER A 121 7.24 13.19 -9.64
C SER A 121 8.35 12.14 -9.68
N VAL A 122 8.00 10.85 -9.60
CA VAL A 122 8.99 9.75 -9.64
C VAL A 122 9.62 9.60 -11.03
N CYS A 123 8.87 9.86 -12.10
CA CYS A 123 9.41 9.88 -13.46
C CYS A 123 10.40 11.03 -13.68
N ASP A 124 10.07 12.22 -13.17
CA ASP A 124 10.94 13.40 -13.26
C ASP A 124 12.24 13.18 -12.46
N GLU A 125 12.14 12.62 -11.25
CA GLU A 125 13.31 12.27 -10.42
C GLU A 125 14.19 11.20 -11.09
N ASN A 126 13.59 10.15 -11.67
CA ASN A 126 14.35 9.13 -12.42
C ASN A 126 15.06 9.73 -13.64
N LYS A 127 14.41 10.65 -14.35
CA LYS A 127 15.00 11.33 -15.50
C LYS A 127 16.21 12.17 -15.06
N GLU A 128 16.08 12.92 -13.98
CA GLU A 128 17.19 13.72 -13.42
C GLU A 128 18.37 12.83 -13.00
N ILE A 129 18.11 11.72 -12.31
CA ILE A 129 19.14 10.76 -11.91
C ILE A 129 19.86 10.18 -13.15
N MET A 130 19.10 9.83 -14.19
CA MET A 130 19.67 9.32 -15.44
C MET A 130 20.59 10.35 -16.11
N GLU A 131 20.15 11.61 -16.19
CA GLU A 131 20.96 12.70 -16.75
C GLU A 131 22.25 12.92 -15.95
N GLN A 132 22.18 12.86 -14.61
CA GLN A 132 23.37 12.93 -13.76
C GLN A 132 24.35 11.77 -14.01
N VAL A 133 23.85 10.55 -14.18
CA VAL A 133 24.68 9.37 -14.48
C VAL A 133 25.39 9.54 -15.82
N ILE A 134 24.69 10.02 -16.85
CA ILE A 134 25.26 10.27 -18.18
C ILE A 134 26.37 11.33 -18.08
N LEU A 135 26.13 12.44 -17.39
CA LEU A 135 27.10 13.52 -17.24
C LEU A 135 28.35 13.04 -16.48
N LYS A 136 28.18 12.30 -15.37
CA LYS A 136 29.30 11.75 -14.62
C LYS A 136 30.11 10.73 -15.42
N ASN A 137 29.45 9.87 -16.19
CA ASN A 137 30.14 8.93 -17.06
C ASN A 137 30.94 9.64 -18.16
N ARG A 138 30.41 10.73 -18.71
CA ARG A 138 31.13 11.55 -19.68
C ARG A 138 32.38 12.18 -19.05
N HIS A 139 32.25 12.77 -17.87
CA HIS A 139 33.38 13.37 -17.16
C HIS A 139 34.45 12.32 -16.79
N LEU A 140 34.04 11.12 -16.35
CA LEU A 140 34.98 10.02 -16.11
C LEU A 140 35.74 9.61 -17.37
N LYS A 141 35.07 9.55 -18.53
CA LYS A 141 35.75 9.27 -19.81
C LYS A 141 36.82 10.33 -20.12
N GLU A 142 36.50 11.61 -19.94
CA GLU A 142 37.44 12.70 -20.18
C GLU A 142 38.68 12.61 -19.27
N ILE A 143 38.48 12.28 -17.98
CA ILE A 143 39.57 12.06 -17.04
C ILE A 143 40.43 10.86 -17.47
N ILE A 144 39.81 9.73 -17.82
CA ILE A 144 40.52 8.54 -18.26
C ILE A 144 41.36 8.83 -19.50
N ASP A 145 40.81 9.56 -20.48
CA ASP A 145 41.53 9.90 -21.70
C ASP A 145 42.70 10.87 -21.44
N HIS A 146 42.53 11.79 -20.49
CA HIS A 146 43.62 12.66 -20.05
C HIS A 146 44.76 11.87 -19.38
N LEU A 147 44.41 10.93 -18.49
CA LEU A 147 45.39 10.04 -17.85
C LEU A 147 46.12 9.16 -18.88
N ARG A 148 45.40 8.62 -19.87
CA ARG A 148 46.01 7.85 -20.96
C ARG A 148 47.01 8.67 -21.76
N ARG A 149 46.71 9.94 -22.03
CA ARG A 149 47.63 10.85 -22.74
C ARG A 149 48.90 11.09 -21.93
N ILE A 150 48.78 11.39 -20.64
CA ILE A 150 49.94 11.58 -19.75
C ILE A 150 50.81 10.33 -19.72
N ILE A 151 50.21 9.15 -19.56
CA ILE A 151 50.94 7.87 -19.58
C ILE A 151 51.68 7.69 -20.90
N TRP A 152 51.04 8.00 -22.03
CA TRP A 152 51.64 7.88 -23.35
C TRP A 152 52.83 8.85 -23.54
N GLU A 153 52.68 10.10 -23.08
CA GLU A 153 53.77 11.11 -23.10
C GLU A 153 54.96 10.65 -22.25
N ILE A 154 54.71 10.15 -21.03
CA ILE A 154 55.74 9.60 -20.15
C ILE A 154 56.47 8.41 -20.82
N ASN A 155 55.72 7.45 -21.36
CA ASN A 155 56.29 6.27 -22.01
C ASN A 155 57.13 6.65 -23.24
N THR A 156 56.69 7.65 -24.00
CA THR A 156 57.43 8.20 -25.15
C THR A 156 58.73 8.84 -24.68
N MET A 157 58.68 9.73 -23.67
CA MET A 157 59.87 10.38 -23.10
C MET A 157 60.87 9.37 -22.52
N LEU A 158 60.39 8.31 -21.84
CA LEU A 158 61.25 7.26 -21.28
C LEU A 158 61.95 6.45 -22.37
N THR A 159 61.25 6.15 -23.48
CA THR A 159 61.83 5.46 -24.64
C THR A 159 62.92 6.30 -25.30
N MET A 160 62.67 7.61 -25.48
CA MET A 160 63.64 8.54 -26.06
C MET A 160 64.89 8.73 -25.19
N ARG A 161 64.81 8.55 -23.87
CA ARG A 161 65.98 8.59 -22.97
C ARG A 161 66.79 7.29 -22.91
N ARG A 162 66.22 6.18 -23.37
CA ARG A 162 66.88 4.86 -23.46
C ARG A 162 67.53 4.59 -24.82
N SER A 163 67.35 5.52 -25.77
CA SER A 163 67.99 5.55 -27.09
C SER A 163 69.20 6.47 -27.04
#